data_AF-A0A928SRV4-F1
#
_entry.id   AF-A0A928SRV4-F1
#
_cell.length_a   1.000
_cell.length_b   1.000
_cell.length_c   1.000
_cell.angle_alpha   90.00
_cell.angle_beta   90.00
_cell.angle_gamma   90.00
#
_symmetry.space_group_name_H-M   'P 1'
#
loop_
_entity.id
_entity.type
_entity.pdbx_description
1 polymer ?
#
loop_
_entity_poly.entity_id
_entity_poly.type
_entity_poly.pdbx_seq_one_letter_code
_entity_poly.pdbx_strand_id
1 'polypeptide(L)'
;MNALSRLALVSLCALSLSAPALAEKGGPPGAKGPGKAAAEAVREKRAELKEKIAEKKDAAEDKKDEAKEEVKEAKKDLKEAWAKLRETRKERRQERREEIKKKWGDLHQHPAVKAELKVHAWRMARLKRIRAVADAEGKKDIVARADKLIEKEKERHQKHMDTLKSKGGAE
;
A
#
# COMPACT_ATOMS: atom_id res chain seq x y z
N MET A 1 5.71 18.81 -9.31
CA MET A 1 4.64 19.53 -8.58
C MET A 1 3.75 18.44 -7.99
N ASN A 2 3.81 18.29 -6.67
CA ASN A 2 3.28 17.13 -5.95
C ASN A 2 1.79 17.32 -5.66
N ALA A 3 0.96 16.46 -6.22
CA ALA A 3 -0.33 16.11 -5.65
C ALA A 3 -0.25 14.61 -5.32
N LEU A 4 -1.02 14.15 -4.33
CA LEU A 4 -1.14 12.76 -3.87
C LEU A 4 -0.21 12.37 -2.70
N SER A 5 -0.46 12.98 -1.53
CA SER A 5 -0.24 12.26 -0.28
C SER A 5 -1.15 12.80 0.83
N ARG A 6 -2.39 12.29 0.89
CA ARG A 6 -3.28 12.41 2.04
C ARG A 6 -4.05 11.11 2.24
N LEU A 7 -3.33 10.03 2.53
CA LEU A 7 -3.90 8.84 3.16
C LEU A 7 -4.12 9.17 4.65
N ALA A 8 -5.27 9.76 4.96
CA ALA A 8 -5.71 9.95 6.33
C ALA A 8 -6.10 8.58 6.90
N LEU A 9 -5.27 8.09 7.82
CA LEU A 9 -5.53 6.93 8.66
C LEU A 9 -6.75 7.25 9.54
N VAL A 10 -7.93 6.74 9.19
CA VAL A 10 -9.11 6.81 10.08
C VAL A 10 -8.90 5.80 11.19
N SER A 11 -8.21 6.23 12.25
CA SER A 11 -8.22 5.54 13.54
C SER A 11 -9.63 5.65 14.11
N LEU A 12 -10.41 4.59 13.93
CA LEU A 12 -11.75 4.42 14.47
C LEU A 12 -11.64 4.28 16.00
N CYS A 13 -11.47 5.42 16.69
CA CYS A 13 -11.53 5.47 18.15
C CYS A 13 -13.00 5.33 18.54
N ALA A 14 -13.43 4.08 18.75
CA ALA A 14 -14.70 3.75 19.37
C ALA A 14 -14.68 4.28 20.81
N LEU A 15 -15.14 5.53 21.01
CA LEU A 15 -15.56 6.01 22.31
C LEU A 15 -16.80 5.21 22.73
N SER A 16 -16.54 4.09 23.39
CA SER A 16 -17.46 3.46 24.32
C SER A 16 -17.67 4.45 25.48
N LEU A 17 -18.71 5.27 25.40
CA LEU A 17 -19.23 5.94 26.59
C LEU A 17 -19.86 4.89 27.49
N SER A 18 -19.04 4.31 28.36
CA SER A 18 -19.47 3.69 29.60
C SER A 18 -20.15 4.77 30.44
N ALA A 19 -21.46 4.62 30.65
CA ALA A 19 -22.23 5.45 31.55
C ALA A 19 -21.89 5.06 33.00
N PRO A 20 -21.42 5.98 33.87
CA PRO A 20 -21.42 5.70 35.29
C PRO A 20 -22.85 5.83 35.80
N ALA A 21 -23.39 4.69 36.22
CA ALA A 21 -24.56 4.64 37.09
C ALA A 21 -24.23 5.38 38.39
N LEU A 22 -24.83 6.56 38.58
CA LEU A 22 -24.97 7.19 39.89
C LEU A 22 -26.46 7.22 40.20
N ALA A 23 -26.87 6.19 40.93
CA ALA A 23 -28.07 6.21 41.73
C ALA A 23 -27.76 6.94 43.04
N GLU A 24 -28.39 8.08 43.29
CA GLU A 24 -28.75 8.49 44.65
C GLU A 24 -30.07 9.28 44.65
N LYS A 25 -31.05 8.63 45.28
CA LYS A 25 -32.14 9.13 46.13
C LYS A 25 -32.66 10.56 45.95
N GLY A 26 -33.97 10.64 45.67
CA GLY A 26 -34.85 11.68 46.19
C GLY A 26 -35.62 12.46 45.13
N GLY A 27 -36.78 11.96 44.70
CA GLY A 27 -37.74 12.72 43.89
C GLY A 27 -39.15 12.67 44.49
N PRO A 28 -39.79 13.81 44.82
CA PRO A 28 -41.15 13.86 45.36
C PRO A 28 -42.20 13.59 44.25
N PRO A 29 -43.42 13.17 44.62
CA PRO A 29 -44.46 12.83 43.65
C PRO A 29 -45.07 14.12 43.05
N GLY A 30 -45.04 14.23 41.73
CA GLY A 30 -45.80 15.24 41.00
C GLY A 30 -44.95 16.33 40.36
N ALA A 31 -44.49 16.08 39.13
CA ALA A 31 -44.13 17.13 38.19
C ALA A 31 -44.68 16.77 36.82
N LYS A 32 -45.57 17.64 36.32
CA LYS A 32 -46.17 17.64 34.99
C LYS A 32 -45.08 17.43 33.94
N GLY A 33 -45.40 16.66 32.90
CA GLY A 33 -44.49 16.34 31.78
C GLY A 33 -43.81 17.58 31.21
N PRO A 34 -42.66 17.39 30.53
CA PRO A 34 -41.85 18.50 30.02
C PRO A 34 -42.76 19.47 29.25
N GLY A 35 -42.84 20.72 29.74
CA GLY A 35 -43.69 21.74 29.12
C GLY A 35 -43.37 21.84 27.62
N LYS A 36 -44.39 22.12 26.80
CA LYS A 36 -44.29 22.17 25.33
C LYS A 36 -42.99 22.80 24.80
N ALA A 37 -42.51 23.85 25.45
CA ALA A 37 -41.25 24.54 25.11
C ALA A 37 -39.99 23.66 25.19
N ALA A 38 -39.86 22.78 26.19
CA ALA A 38 -38.71 21.88 26.32
C ALA A 38 -38.75 20.75 25.27
N ALA A 39 -39.96 20.27 24.93
CA ALA A 39 -40.16 19.29 23.87
C ALA A 39 -39.86 19.88 22.48
N GLU A 40 -40.17 21.15 22.26
CA GLU A 40 -39.90 21.87 21.01
C GLU A 40 -38.40 22.11 20.80
N ALA A 41 -37.68 22.60 21.82
CA ALA A 41 -36.24 22.81 21.77
C ALA A 41 -35.44 21.51 21.52
N VAL A 42 -35.91 20.37 22.04
CA VAL A 42 -35.31 19.06 21.77
C VAL A 42 -35.59 18.61 20.33
N ARG A 43 -36.78 18.93 19.80
CA ARG A 43 -37.16 18.60 18.41
C ARG A 43 -36.35 19.41 17.40
N GLU A 44 -36.12 20.70 17.67
CA GLU A 44 -35.28 21.57 16.84
C GLU A 44 -33.82 21.10 16.81
N LYS A 45 -33.22 20.85 17.97
CA LYS A 45 -31.84 20.31 18.05
C LYS A 45 -31.71 18.96 17.33
N ARG A 46 -32.74 18.11 17.40
CA ARG A 46 -32.77 16.83 16.67
C ARG A 46 -32.93 17.02 15.17
N ALA A 47 -33.65 18.05 14.72
CA ALA A 47 -33.77 18.40 13.31
C ALA A 47 -32.43 18.91 12.76
N GLU A 48 -31.77 19.84 13.46
CA GLU A 48 -30.44 20.33 13.09
C GLU A 48 -29.38 19.21 13.06
N LEU A 49 -29.41 18.28 14.02
CA LEU A 49 -28.51 17.13 14.03
C LEU A 49 -28.78 16.20 12.84
N LYS A 50 -30.05 16.00 12.47
CA LYS A 50 -30.41 15.19 11.29
C LYS A 50 -29.94 15.84 10.00
N GLU A 51 -30.08 17.15 9.86
CA GLU A 51 -29.58 17.90 8.69
C GLU A 51 -28.06 17.82 8.58
N LYS A 52 -27.33 18.04 9.69
CA LYS A 52 -25.86 17.90 9.72
C LYS A 52 -25.39 16.47 9.43
N ILE A 53 -26.17 15.45 9.81
CA ILE A 53 -25.87 14.05 9.50
C ILE A 53 -26.14 13.75 8.02
N ALA A 54 -27.25 14.26 7.46
CA ALA A 54 -27.57 14.11 6.05
C ALA A 54 -26.50 14.78 5.17
N GLU A 55 -26.13 16.02 5.46
CA GLU A 55 -25.09 16.76 4.74
C GLU A 55 -23.73 16.05 4.78
N LYS A 56 -23.34 15.50 5.94
CA LYS A 56 -22.11 14.69 6.06
C LYS A 56 -22.19 13.37 5.29
N LYS A 57 -23.37 12.78 5.19
CA LYS A 57 -23.58 11.52 4.47
C LYS A 57 -23.50 11.77 2.96
N ASP A 58 -24.14 12.82 2.47
CA ASP A 58 -24.10 13.22 1.06
C ASP A 58 -22.67 13.58 0.65
N ALA A 59 -21.98 14.41 1.45
CA ALA A 59 -20.56 14.74 1.20
C ALA A 59 -19.61 13.53 1.30
N ALA A 60 -19.99 12.46 2.03
CA ALA A 60 -19.24 11.21 2.05
C ALA A 60 -19.56 10.30 0.86
N GLU A 61 -20.78 10.37 0.33
CA GLU A 61 -21.22 9.64 -0.86
C GLU A 61 -20.59 10.24 -2.12
N ASP A 62 -20.56 11.57 -2.25
CA ASP A 62 -19.87 12.28 -3.34
C ASP A 62 -18.37 11.92 -3.39
N LYS A 63 -17.68 12.01 -2.24
CA LYS A 63 -16.25 11.61 -2.14
C LYS A 63 -16.03 10.14 -2.48
N LYS A 64 -17.00 9.28 -2.16
CA LYS A 64 -16.91 7.85 -2.47
C LYS A 64 -17.07 7.61 -3.95
N ASP A 65 -17.94 8.35 -4.63
CA ASP A 65 -18.13 8.24 -6.07
C ASP A 65 -16.94 8.81 -6.86
N GLU A 66 -16.38 9.95 -6.44
CA GLU A 66 -15.11 10.47 -6.97
C GLU A 66 -13.97 9.44 -6.82
N ALA A 67 -13.78 8.90 -5.62
CA ALA A 67 -12.75 7.88 -5.38
C ALA A 67 -12.98 6.60 -6.19
N LYS A 68 -14.24 6.22 -6.48
CA LYS A 68 -14.54 5.06 -7.34
C LYS A 68 -14.10 5.31 -8.79
N GLU A 69 -14.34 6.50 -9.32
CA GLU A 69 -13.93 6.85 -10.68
C GLU A 69 -12.40 6.89 -10.80
N GLU A 70 -11.70 7.52 -9.86
CA GLU A 70 -10.23 7.49 -9.80
C GLU A 70 -9.67 6.06 -9.77
N VAL A 71 -10.27 5.18 -8.95
CA VAL A 71 -9.88 3.76 -8.88
C VAL A 71 -10.19 3.02 -10.18
N LYS A 72 -11.30 3.33 -10.87
CA LYS A 72 -11.62 2.72 -12.17
C LYS A 72 -10.61 3.12 -13.23
N GLU A 73 -10.22 4.39 -13.29
CA GLU A 73 -9.20 4.88 -14.22
C GLU A 73 -7.84 4.25 -13.93
N ALA A 74 -7.37 4.29 -12.68
CA ALA A 74 -6.13 3.63 -12.27
C ALA A 74 -6.11 2.13 -12.60
N LYS A 75 -7.27 1.46 -12.50
CA LYS A 75 -7.42 0.04 -12.87
C LYS A 75 -7.32 -0.19 -14.38
N LYS A 76 -7.83 0.72 -15.21
CA LYS A 76 -7.67 0.66 -16.67
C LYS A 76 -6.20 0.83 -17.04
N ASP A 77 -5.54 1.86 -16.51
CA ASP A 77 -4.12 2.12 -16.75
C ASP A 77 -3.24 0.94 -16.32
N LEU A 78 -3.53 0.35 -15.15
CA LEU A 78 -2.83 -0.84 -14.68
C LEU A 78 -3.05 -2.02 -15.62
N LYS A 79 -4.27 -2.23 -16.12
CA LYS A 79 -4.58 -3.31 -17.06
C LYS A 79 -3.84 -3.14 -18.38
N GLU A 80 -3.77 -1.92 -18.90
CA GLU A 80 -3.01 -1.60 -20.12
C GLU A 80 -1.51 -1.78 -19.94
N ALA A 81 -0.95 -1.32 -18.81
CA ALA A 81 0.45 -1.55 -18.47
C ALA A 81 0.78 -3.04 -18.38
N TRP A 82 -0.12 -3.85 -17.79
CA TRP A 82 0.03 -5.30 -17.72
C TRP A 82 -0.06 -5.98 -19.09
N ALA A 83 -0.92 -5.50 -19.99
CA ALA A 83 -1.00 -6.00 -21.36
C ALA A 83 0.32 -5.78 -22.11
N LYS A 84 0.86 -4.56 -22.09
CA LYS A 84 2.16 -4.21 -22.70
C LYS A 84 3.31 -5.04 -22.11
N LEU A 85 3.30 -5.25 -20.79
CA LEU A 85 4.27 -6.13 -20.12
C LEU A 85 4.13 -7.60 -20.55
N ARG A 86 2.92 -8.06 -20.90
CA ARG A 86 2.69 -9.45 -21.30
C ARG A 86 3.20 -9.71 -22.71
N GLU A 87 3.02 -8.77 -23.62
CA GLU A 87 3.49 -8.84 -25.02
C GLU A 87 5.01 -8.98 -25.07
N THR A 88 5.72 -8.07 -24.41
CA THR A 88 7.19 -8.04 -24.32
C THR A 88 7.79 -9.14 -23.42
N ARG A 89 6.97 -10.02 -22.81
CA ARG A 89 7.45 -11.00 -21.83
C ARG A 89 8.39 -12.05 -22.44
N LYS A 90 8.10 -12.49 -23.67
CA LYS A 90 8.91 -13.53 -24.35
C LYS A 90 10.28 -12.99 -24.73
N GLU A 91 10.31 -11.84 -25.39
CA GLU A 91 11.53 -11.14 -25.80
C GLU A 91 12.43 -10.85 -24.59
N ARG A 92 11.90 -10.21 -23.54
CA ARG A 92 12.67 -9.95 -22.30
C ARG A 92 13.23 -11.21 -21.63
N ARG A 93 12.56 -12.35 -21.79
CA ARG A 93 13.07 -13.63 -21.26
C ARG A 93 14.20 -14.17 -22.13
N GLN A 94 14.10 -14.02 -23.44
CA GLN A 94 15.14 -14.44 -24.38
C GLN A 94 16.38 -13.58 -24.21
N GLU A 95 16.24 -12.25 -24.26
CA GLU A 95 17.32 -11.28 -24.02
C GLU A 95 18.05 -11.58 -22.72
N ARG A 96 17.30 -11.78 -21.62
CA ARG A 96 17.91 -12.10 -20.33
C ARG A 96 18.66 -13.43 -20.33
N ARG A 97 18.17 -14.44 -21.05
CA ARG A 97 18.86 -15.73 -21.18
C ARG A 97 20.12 -15.60 -22.01
N GLU A 98 20.07 -14.82 -23.09
CA GLU A 98 21.21 -14.53 -23.95
C GLU A 98 22.28 -13.74 -23.21
N GLU A 99 21.91 -12.74 -22.40
CA GLU A 99 22.83 -12.02 -21.52
C GLU A 99 23.53 -12.95 -20.52
N ILE A 100 22.77 -13.85 -19.88
CA ILE A 100 23.32 -14.83 -18.95
C ILE A 100 24.29 -15.78 -19.67
N LYS A 101 23.90 -16.28 -20.85
CA LYS A 101 24.73 -17.16 -21.66
C LYS A 101 25.99 -16.44 -22.15
N LYS A 102 25.88 -15.18 -22.57
CA LYS A 102 27.01 -14.34 -23.01
C LYS A 102 28.00 -14.06 -21.88
N LYS A 103 27.51 -13.81 -20.66
CA LYS A 103 28.37 -13.51 -19.50
C LYS A 103 29.02 -14.74 -18.91
N TRP A 104 28.30 -15.87 -18.86
CA TRP A 104 28.73 -17.04 -18.08
C TRP A 104 28.98 -18.30 -18.91
N GLY A 105 28.78 -18.28 -20.23
CA GLY A 105 28.96 -19.46 -21.09
C GLY A 105 28.09 -20.62 -20.62
N ASP A 106 28.62 -21.84 -20.59
CA ASP A 106 27.89 -23.03 -20.14
C ASP A 106 27.78 -23.14 -18.60
N LEU A 107 28.52 -22.31 -17.86
CA LEU A 107 28.49 -22.32 -16.39
C LEU A 107 27.08 -22.10 -15.83
N HIS A 108 26.24 -21.32 -16.53
CA HIS A 108 24.84 -21.09 -16.14
C HIS A 108 23.96 -22.35 -16.13
N GLN A 109 24.44 -23.48 -16.67
CA GLN A 109 23.73 -24.75 -16.63
C GLN A 109 23.95 -25.52 -15.33
N HIS A 110 25.01 -25.22 -14.58
CA HIS A 110 25.30 -25.89 -13.30
C HIS A 110 24.23 -25.59 -12.24
N PRO A 111 23.87 -26.56 -11.39
CA PRO A 111 22.80 -26.41 -10.41
C PRO A 111 23.10 -25.32 -9.37
N ALA A 112 24.32 -25.26 -8.83
CA ALA A 112 24.75 -24.22 -7.90
C ALA A 112 24.65 -22.81 -8.51
N VAL A 113 25.08 -22.66 -9.76
CA VAL A 113 25.03 -21.39 -10.49
C VAL A 113 23.58 -20.98 -10.77
N LYS A 114 22.72 -21.94 -11.15
CA LYS A 114 21.27 -21.71 -11.29
C LYS A 114 20.63 -21.26 -9.97
N ALA A 115 21.04 -21.85 -8.84
CA ALA A 115 20.55 -21.47 -7.52
C ALA A 115 20.92 -20.01 -7.21
N GLU A 116 22.18 -19.63 -7.41
CA GLU A 116 22.63 -18.24 -7.22
C GLU A 116 21.89 -17.26 -8.14
N LEU A 117 21.79 -17.56 -9.44
CA LEU A 117 21.08 -16.69 -10.40
C LEU A 117 19.61 -16.48 -9.99
N LYS A 118 18.95 -17.51 -9.43
CA LYS A 118 17.58 -17.38 -8.90
C LYS A 118 17.54 -16.49 -7.65
N VAL A 119 18.44 -16.70 -6.70
CA VAL A 119 18.51 -15.93 -5.46
C VAL A 119 18.79 -14.46 -5.76
N HIS A 120 19.81 -14.17 -6.58
CA HIS A 120 20.13 -12.83 -7.03
C HIS A 120 18.94 -12.16 -7.74
N ALA A 121 18.29 -12.87 -8.66
CA ALA A 121 17.10 -12.36 -9.36
C ALA A 121 15.98 -11.98 -8.38
N TRP A 122 15.72 -12.81 -7.38
CA TRP A 122 14.69 -12.56 -6.38
C TRP A 122 15.03 -11.35 -5.49
N ARG A 123 16.28 -11.27 -5.00
CA ARG A 123 16.76 -10.14 -4.20
C ARG A 123 16.69 -8.82 -4.97
N MET A 124 17.18 -8.80 -6.21
CA MET A 124 17.10 -7.63 -7.10
C MET A 124 15.66 -7.21 -7.37
N ALA A 125 14.75 -8.16 -7.63
CA ALA A 125 13.33 -7.86 -7.82
C ALA A 125 12.69 -7.26 -6.56
N ARG A 126 13.04 -7.79 -5.37
CA ARG A 126 12.56 -7.24 -4.10
C ARG A 126 13.06 -5.81 -3.86
N LEU A 127 14.36 -5.57 -4.03
CA LEU A 127 14.96 -4.24 -3.84
C LEU A 127 14.40 -3.21 -4.83
N LYS A 128 14.25 -3.58 -6.11
CA LYS A 128 13.64 -2.71 -7.13
C LYS A 128 12.19 -2.34 -6.81
N ARG A 129 11.40 -3.29 -6.26
CA ARG A 129 10.04 -2.98 -5.80
C ARG A 129 10.04 -2.00 -4.63
N ILE A 130 10.91 -2.20 -3.63
CA ILE A 130 11.05 -1.27 -2.50
C ILE A 130 11.41 0.13 -3.01
N ARG A 131 12.39 0.22 -3.92
CA ARG A 131 12.80 1.48 -4.55
C ARG A 131 11.62 2.15 -5.27
N ALA A 132 10.88 1.41 -6.09
CA ALA A 132 9.74 1.95 -6.85
C ALA A 132 8.61 2.48 -5.95
N VAL A 133 8.27 1.74 -4.88
CA VAL A 133 7.26 2.21 -3.91
C VAL A 133 7.75 3.45 -3.17
N ALA A 134 9.01 3.45 -2.72
CA ALA A 134 9.58 4.60 -2.03
C ALA A 134 9.65 5.85 -2.91
N ASP A 135 9.96 5.68 -4.19
CA ASP A 135 9.99 6.76 -5.19
C ASP A 135 8.60 7.34 -5.43
N ALA A 136 7.59 6.48 -5.60
CA ALA A 136 6.19 6.89 -5.73
C ALA A 136 5.67 7.65 -4.50
N GLU A 137 6.14 7.31 -3.29
CA GLU A 137 5.79 8.00 -2.04
C GLU A 137 6.69 9.21 -1.73
N GLY A 138 7.68 9.53 -2.58
CA GLY A 138 8.62 10.64 -2.37
C GLY A 138 9.63 10.44 -1.23
N LYS A 139 9.83 9.21 -0.75
CA LYS A 139 10.72 8.87 0.38
C LYS A 139 12.18 8.72 -0.07
N LYS A 140 12.84 9.85 -0.34
CA LYS A 140 14.22 9.91 -0.88
C LYS A 140 15.26 9.12 -0.08
N ASP A 141 15.17 9.11 1.24
CA ASP A 141 16.12 8.36 2.10
C ASP A 141 16.00 6.84 1.91
N ILE A 142 14.79 6.34 1.63
CA ILE A 142 14.57 4.92 1.36
C ILE A 142 15.09 4.58 -0.03
N VAL A 143 14.88 5.46 -1.03
CA VAL A 143 15.44 5.30 -2.38
C VAL A 143 16.96 5.19 -2.32
N ALA A 144 17.64 6.12 -1.64
CA ALA A 144 19.09 6.11 -1.50
C ALA A 144 19.61 4.85 -0.79
N ARG A 145 18.89 4.36 0.23
CA ARG A 145 19.22 3.09 0.90
C ARG A 145 19.02 1.88 -0.01
N ALA A 146 17.92 1.85 -0.77
CA ALA A 146 17.66 0.78 -1.72
C ALA A 146 18.73 0.72 -2.81
N ASP A 147 19.16 1.87 -3.33
CA ASP A 147 20.23 1.96 -4.34
C ASP A 147 21.56 1.42 -3.79
N LYS A 148 21.94 1.82 -2.55
CA LYS A 148 23.12 1.25 -1.88
C LYS A 148 23.04 -0.28 -1.71
N LEU A 149 21.85 -0.80 -1.39
CA LEU A 149 21.65 -2.25 -1.25
C LEU A 149 21.69 -2.98 -2.60
N ILE A 150 21.24 -2.34 -3.67
CA ILE A 150 21.33 -2.86 -5.04
C ILE A 150 22.80 -3.03 -5.43
N GLU A 151 23.64 -2.03 -5.20
CA GLU A 151 25.09 -2.14 -5.51
C GLU A 151 25.76 -3.23 -4.67
N LYS A 152 25.49 -3.29 -3.36
CA LYS A 152 25.99 -4.36 -2.50
C LYS A 152 25.54 -5.76 -2.93
N GLU A 153 24.33 -5.90 -3.48
CA GLU A 153 23.84 -7.17 -4.00
C GLU A 153 24.53 -7.56 -5.31
N LYS A 154 24.79 -6.59 -6.21
CA LYS A 154 25.58 -6.84 -7.43
C LYS A 154 27.00 -7.31 -7.09
N GLU A 155 27.66 -6.66 -6.14
CA GLU A 155 28.98 -7.06 -5.66
C GLU A 155 28.99 -8.47 -5.05
N ARG A 156 27.99 -8.78 -4.22
CA ARG A 156 27.85 -10.13 -3.63
C ARG A 156 27.67 -11.19 -4.70
N HIS A 157 26.78 -10.92 -5.65
CA HIS A 157 26.52 -11.82 -6.76
C HIS A 157 27.79 -12.06 -7.58
N GLN A 158 28.51 -11.00 -7.92
CA GLN A 158 29.75 -11.11 -8.69
C GLN A 158 30.78 -11.97 -7.94
N LYS A 159 31.04 -11.68 -6.65
CA LYS A 159 31.96 -12.47 -5.82
C LYS A 159 31.57 -13.96 -5.77
N HIS A 160 30.28 -14.26 -5.62
CA HIS A 160 29.83 -15.65 -5.55
C HIS A 160 29.94 -16.35 -6.90
N MET A 161 29.59 -15.67 -8.00
CA MET A 161 29.74 -16.19 -9.36
C MET A 161 31.21 -16.44 -9.72
N ASP A 162 32.12 -15.56 -9.32
CA ASP A 162 33.57 -15.74 -9.50
C ASP A 162 34.07 -16.96 -8.71
N THR A 163 33.61 -17.12 -7.46
CA THR A 163 33.93 -18.30 -6.64
C THR A 163 33.43 -19.60 -7.29
N LEU A 164 32.19 -19.61 -7.79
CA LEU A 164 31.62 -20.76 -8.49
C LEU A 164 32.35 -21.06 -9.80
N LYS A 165 32.81 -20.02 -10.52
CA LYS A 165 33.61 -20.16 -11.73
C LYS A 165 34.96 -20.83 -11.42
N SER A 166 35.63 -20.42 -10.35
CA SER A 166 36.89 -21.03 -9.90
C SER A 166 36.74 -22.48 -9.44
N LYS A 167 35.59 -22.84 -8.85
CA LYS A 167 35.26 -24.21 -8.44
C LYS A 167 34.73 -25.10 -9.59
N GLY A 168 34.68 -24.61 -10.84
CA GLY A 168 34.12 -25.37 -11.97
C GLY A 168 32.62 -25.64 -11.85
N GLY A 169 31.89 -24.82 -11.09
CA GLY A 169 30.46 -25.02 -10.83
C GLY A 169 30.14 -26.20 -9.91
N ALA A 170 31.13 -26.73 -9.19
CA ALA A 170 30.95 -27.82 -8.23
C ALA A 170 30.50 -27.31 -6.85
N GLU A 171 29.24 -27.59 -6.53
CA GLU A 171 28.69 -28.04 -5.23
C GLU A 171 27.26 -28.55 -5.47
#